data_AF-A0A1R1AUF7-F1
#
_entry.id   AF-A0A1R1AUF7-F1
#
_cell.length_a   1.000
_cell.length_b   1.000
_cell.length_c   1.000
_cell.angle_alpha   90.00
_cell.angle_beta   90.00
_cell.angle_gamma   90.00
#
_symmetry.space_group_name_H-M   'P 1'
#
loop_
_entity.id
_entity.type
_entity.pdbx_description
1 polymer ?
#
loop_
_entity_poly.entity_id
_entity_poly.type
_entity_poly.pdbx_seq_one_letter_code
_entity_poly.pdbx_strand_id
1 'polypeptide(L)'
;MDIRKNAFAFLTFEDLFGRKSDYNELEQKIERQDNIAYMLPLLSQLASLRPNSNDYALIVSDFMKYLDFLMKRELDSAKELYPEFDVAAGMKEIQRRFKNVMRERVFSSPQVSMFLMKHLMVLGSFDSDKEIVDSRLDYIETITMLLMTADHTSPPSINGILVEVFRSYMFYSMSELGTHLSRTLYIYCDLARKEELFGNEFVNINKKFEEQFGCSVEDYIFILFAMYVLFQKKLLDKSQLTYNWFQDVDFTFKQTKLTEVANDIVKSISFTFEEANEELKETYKNPWEFKFFMEKPLFKFKDEAVFPVNMKFLEDNFYEGLFWKMRSCYPEDDSSFQAFFGRPF
;
A
#
# COMPACT_ATOMS: atom_id res chain seq x y z
N MET A 1 -25.77 5.77 -2.27
CA MET A 1 -24.43 5.39 -1.77
C MET A 1 -23.95 6.51 -0.84
N ASP A 2 -23.61 6.21 0.41
CA ASP A 2 -23.35 7.24 1.44
C ASP A 2 -21.87 7.63 1.46
N ILE A 3 -21.52 8.74 0.82
CA ILE A 3 -20.16 9.28 0.71
C ILE A 3 -19.50 9.46 2.09
N ARG A 4 -20.31 9.73 3.12
CA ARG A 4 -19.85 9.92 4.50
C ARG A 4 -19.17 8.69 5.12
N LYS A 5 -19.42 7.48 4.58
CA LYS A 5 -18.80 6.25 5.09
C LYS A 5 -17.36 6.04 4.59
N ASN A 6 -16.95 6.76 3.55
CA ASN A 6 -15.68 6.54 2.84
C ASN A 6 -14.79 7.80 2.76
N ALA A 7 -15.17 8.89 3.43
CA ALA A 7 -14.36 10.09 3.56
C ALA A 7 -13.88 10.21 5.00
N PHE A 8 -12.57 10.12 5.21
CA PHE A 8 -11.95 10.13 6.52
C PHE A 8 -11.01 11.33 6.65
N ALA A 9 -11.09 12.01 7.78
CA ALA A 9 -10.07 12.96 8.18
C ALA A 9 -8.94 12.19 8.89
N PHE A 10 -7.70 12.44 8.51
CA PHE A 10 -6.55 11.71 9.07
C PHE A 10 -5.97 12.42 10.28
N LEU A 11 -5.34 11.62 11.14
CA LEU A 11 -4.57 12.10 12.28
C LEU A 11 -3.28 12.75 11.79
N THR A 12 -3.01 13.95 12.26
CA THR A 12 -1.85 14.75 11.84
C THR A 12 -0.88 14.96 13.01
N PHE A 13 0.34 15.40 12.72
CA PHE A 13 1.30 15.78 13.78
C PHE A 13 0.77 17.00 14.54
N GLU A 14 0.14 17.95 13.83
CA GLU A 14 -0.52 19.11 14.43
C GLU A 14 -1.63 18.72 15.42
N ASP A 15 -2.47 17.73 15.10
CA ASP A 15 -3.55 17.29 15.99
C ASP A 15 -3.02 16.77 17.35
N LEU A 16 -1.82 16.18 17.35
CA LEU A 16 -1.23 15.57 18.55
C LEU A 16 -0.33 16.53 19.33
N PHE A 17 0.45 17.33 18.62
CA PHE A 17 1.50 18.15 19.22
C PHE A 17 1.17 19.64 19.20
N GLY A 18 0.04 20.05 18.61
CA GLY A 18 -0.41 21.44 18.55
C GLY A 18 0.46 22.36 17.68
N ARG A 19 1.40 21.78 16.92
CA ARG A 19 2.23 22.49 15.95
C ARG A 19 2.25 21.69 14.66
N LYS A 20 2.16 22.39 13.52
CA LYS A 20 2.43 21.78 12.22
C LYS A 20 3.93 21.48 12.09
N SER A 21 4.26 20.31 11.56
CA SER A 21 5.62 19.94 11.18
C SER A 21 6.14 20.84 10.06
N ASP A 22 7.43 21.16 10.10
CA ASP A 22 8.09 21.72 8.91
C ASP A 22 8.36 20.59 7.91
N TYR A 23 8.13 20.86 6.63
CA TYR A 23 8.40 19.90 5.56
C TYR A 23 9.90 19.61 5.45
N ASN A 24 10.74 20.64 5.65
CA ASN A 24 12.19 20.47 5.62
C ASN A 24 12.67 19.62 6.82
N GLU A 25 11.99 19.70 7.96
CA GLU A 25 12.27 18.84 9.13
C GLU A 25 12.00 17.37 8.77
N LEU A 26 10.91 17.09 8.04
CA LEU A 26 10.61 15.75 7.52
C LEU A 26 11.69 15.25 6.55
N GLU A 27 12.05 16.04 5.53
CA GLU A 27 13.07 15.64 4.54
C GLU A 27 14.42 15.35 5.21
N GLN A 28 14.89 16.22 6.11
CA GLN A 28 16.13 16.00 6.86
C GLN A 28 16.08 14.76 7.75
N LYS A 29 14.90 14.43 8.31
CA LYS A 29 14.73 13.24 9.13
C LYS A 29 14.85 11.97 8.30
N ILE A 30 14.31 11.98 7.08
CA ILE A 30 14.43 10.88 6.12
C ILE A 30 15.87 10.70 5.64
N GLU A 31 16.57 11.79 5.29
CA GLU A 31 17.96 11.73 4.83
C GLU A 31 18.92 11.17 5.89
N ARG A 32 18.60 11.34 7.18
CA ARG A 32 19.36 10.80 8.31
C ARG A 32 18.93 9.39 8.71
N GLN A 33 17.93 8.82 8.04
CA GLN A 33 17.37 7.55 8.42
C GLN A 33 18.13 6.41 7.73
N ASP A 34 18.83 5.64 8.54
CA ASP A 34 19.65 4.54 8.05
C ASP A 34 18.89 3.20 8.00
N ASN A 35 17.62 3.15 8.44
CA ASN A 35 16.81 1.92 8.60
C ASN A 35 15.58 1.85 7.68
N ILE A 36 15.62 2.53 6.53
CA ILE A 36 14.43 2.68 5.65
C ILE A 36 13.91 1.34 5.14
N ALA A 37 14.79 0.36 4.92
CA ALA A 37 14.46 -1.01 4.57
C ALA A 37 13.38 -1.64 5.47
N TYR A 38 13.36 -1.26 6.76
CA TYR A 38 12.41 -1.76 7.75
C TYR A 38 11.13 -0.94 7.86
N MET A 39 11.18 0.31 7.45
CA MET A 39 10.02 1.20 7.47
C MET A 39 9.07 0.90 6.32
N LEU A 40 9.59 0.51 5.15
CA LEU A 40 8.76 0.24 3.97
C LEU A 40 7.73 -0.89 4.19
N PRO A 41 8.07 -2.06 4.78
CA PRO A 41 7.08 -3.08 5.11
C PRO A 41 6.01 -2.60 6.11
N LEU A 42 6.37 -1.78 7.10
CA LEU A 42 5.41 -1.22 8.05
C LEU A 42 4.43 -0.27 7.35
N LEU A 43 4.97 0.65 6.56
CA LEU A 43 4.16 1.60 5.80
C LEU A 43 3.25 0.89 4.82
N SER A 44 3.71 -0.22 4.23
CA SER A 44 2.87 -0.94 3.29
C SER A 44 1.70 -1.65 3.98
N GLN A 45 1.92 -2.15 5.21
CA GLN A 45 0.83 -2.74 5.99
C GLN A 45 -0.17 -1.65 6.32
N LEU A 46 0.29 -0.49 6.79
CA LEU A 46 -0.57 0.67 7.04
C LEU A 46 -1.32 1.12 5.78
N ALA A 47 -0.64 1.07 4.62
CA ALA A 47 -1.25 1.42 3.35
C ALA A 47 -2.34 0.43 2.91
N SER A 48 -2.23 -0.81 3.38
CA SER A 48 -3.14 -1.90 3.05
C SER A 48 -4.28 -2.07 4.06
N LEU A 49 -4.24 -1.35 5.19
CA LEU A 49 -5.31 -1.38 6.19
C LEU A 49 -6.51 -0.55 5.74
N ARG A 50 -7.70 -1.03 6.12
CA ARG A 50 -8.96 -0.33 5.88
C ARG A 50 -9.43 0.26 7.20
N PRO A 51 -9.72 1.58 7.30
CA PRO A 51 -10.14 2.21 8.55
C PRO A 51 -11.32 1.54 9.27
N ASN A 52 -12.23 0.92 8.51
CA ASN A 52 -13.40 0.24 9.04
C ASN A 52 -13.21 -1.28 9.29
N SER A 53 -11.99 -1.83 9.14
CA SER A 53 -11.74 -3.26 9.37
C SER A 53 -11.39 -3.57 10.82
N ASN A 54 -11.64 -4.82 11.22
CA ASN A 54 -11.21 -5.32 12.54
C ASN A 54 -9.68 -5.24 12.68
N ASP A 55 -8.93 -5.54 11.62
CA ASP A 55 -7.46 -5.47 11.62
C ASP A 55 -6.97 -4.07 11.95
N TYR A 56 -7.61 -3.05 11.37
CA TYR A 56 -7.28 -1.67 11.67
C TYR A 56 -7.51 -1.32 13.15
N ALA A 57 -8.63 -1.76 13.72
CA ALA A 57 -8.91 -1.56 15.15
C ALA A 57 -7.85 -2.23 16.05
N LEU A 58 -7.36 -3.42 15.67
CA LEU A 58 -6.29 -4.13 16.38
C LEU A 58 -4.96 -3.36 16.29
N ILE A 59 -4.58 -2.90 15.09
CA ILE A 59 -3.36 -2.11 14.89
C ILE A 59 -3.42 -0.78 15.65
N VAL A 60 -4.56 -0.09 15.64
CA VAL A 60 -4.75 1.13 16.45
C VAL A 60 -4.61 0.83 17.93
N SER A 61 -5.20 -0.27 18.42
CA SER A 61 -5.05 -0.66 19.81
C SER A 61 -3.59 -0.98 20.18
N ASP A 62 -2.83 -1.58 19.28
CA ASP A 62 -1.42 -1.88 19.47
C ASP A 62 -0.58 -0.60 19.51
N PHE A 63 -0.80 0.30 18.55
CA PHE A 63 -0.18 1.64 18.53
C PHE A 63 -0.42 2.39 19.84
N MET A 64 -1.66 2.39 20.37
CA MET A 64 -1.98 3.06 21.63
C MET A 64 -1.18 2.50 22.82
N LYS A 65 -0.88 1.19 22.85
CA LYS A 65 -0.03 0.59 23.90
C LYS A 65 1.41 1.07 23.78
N TYR A 66 1.94 1.18 22.56
CA TYR A 66 3.29 1.70 22.32
C TYR A 66 3.42 3.16 22.70
N LEU A 67 2.45 3.97 22.32
CA LEU A 67 2.39 5.37 22.70
C LEU A 67 2.33 5.51 24.22
N ASP A 68 1.51 4.71 24.90
CA ASP A 68 1.42 4.72 26.36
C ASP A 68 2.77 4.41 27.02
N PHE A 69 3.50 3.42 26.50
CA PHE A 69 4.84 3.08 26.97
C PHE A 69 5.83 4.25 26.82
N LEU A 70 5.85 4.90 25.66
CA LEU A 70 6.73 6.03 25.40
C LEU A 70 6.42 7.23 26.28
N MET A 71 5.15 7.63 26.34
CA MET A 71 4.73 8.80 27.10
C MET A 71 5.08 8.62 28.57
N LYS A 72 4.89 7.41 29.11
CA LYS A 72 5.31 7.10 30.47
C LYS A 72 6.81 7.32 30.66
N ARG A 73 7.64 6.80 29.75
CA ARG A 73 9.10 6.98 29.81
C ARG A 73 9.50 8.46 29.80
N GLU A 74 8.94 9.25 28.88
CA GLU A 74 9.25 10.68 28.77
C GLU A 74 8.77 11.48 29.99
N LEU A 75 7.58 11.16 30.53
CA LEU A 75 7.06 11.81 31.74
C LEU A 75 7.86 11.41 32.98
N ASP A 76 8.33 10.16 33.06
CA ASP A 76 9.22 9.70 34.14
C ASP A 76 10.56 10.47 34.08
N SER A 77 11.14 10.66 32.89
CA SER A 77 12.33 11.52 32.71
C SER A 77 12.06 13.00 33.03
N ALA A 78 10.87 13.52 32.68
CA ALA A 78 10.49 14.89 33.03
C ALA A 78 10.34 15.08 34.55
N LYS A 79 9.87 14.05 35.27
CA LYS A 79 9.76 14.08 36.74
C LYS A 79 11.12 14.16 37.43
N GLU A 80 12.18 13.62 36.83
CA GLU A 80 13.56 13.80 37.32
C GLU A 80 13.99 15.27 37.27
N LEU A 81 13.51 16.03 36.28
CA LEU A 81 13.79 17.46 36.10
C LEU A 81 12.82 18.34 36.90
N TYR A 82 11.57 17.90 37.08
CA TYR A 82 10.49 18.63 37.75
C TYR A 82 9.78 17.70 38.77
N PRO A 83 10.31 17.58 40.00
CA PRO A 83 9.82 16.62 40.99
C PRO A 83 8.34 16.78 41.39
N GLU A 84 7.81 18.00 41.29
CA GLU A 84 6.41 18.35 41.54
C GLU A 84 5.45 17.89 40.43
N PHE A 85 5.96 17.42 39.29
CA PHE A 85 5.13 16.99 38.18
C PHE A 85 4.41 15.66 38.47
N ASP A 86 3.08 15.70 38.44
CA ASP A 86 2.25 14.51 38.56
C ASP A 86 2.15 13.77 37.22
N VAL A 87 3.03 12.78 37.06
CA VAL A 87 3.08 11.88 35.89
C VAL A 87 1.72 11.22 35.62
N ALA A 88 0.97 10.83 36.65
CA ALA A 88 -0.30 10.15 36.47
C ALA A 88 -1.37 11.11 35.92
N ALA A 89 -1.41 12.35 36.43
CA ALA A 89 -2.30 13.39 35.91
C ALA A 89 -1.93 13.78 34.46
N GLY A 90 -0.63 13.97 34.18
CA GLY A 90 -0.13 14.26 32.83
C GLY A 90 -0.48 13.15 31.84
N MET A 91 -0.24 11.90 32.21
CA MET A 91 -0.55 10.73 31.39
C MET A 91 -2.06 10.65 31.07
N LYS A 92 -2.90 10.86 32.08
CA LYS A 92 -4.37 10.82 31.92
C LYS A 92 -4.86 11.91 30.97
N GLU A 93 -4.30 13.11 31.04
CA GLU A 93 -4.66 14.21 30.15
C GLU A 93 -4.23 13.93 28.70
N ILE A 94 -3.02 13.41 28.48
CA ILE A 94 -2.55 13.06 27.14
C ILE A 94 -3.41 11.94 26.54
N GLN A 95 -3.63 10.85 27.30
CA GLN A 95 -4.51 9.76 26.87
C GLN A 95 -5.93 10.25 26.54
N ARG A 96 -6.47 11.20 27.31
CA ARG A 96 -7.78 11.81 27.04
C ARG A 96 -7.78 12.57 25.71
N ARG A 97 -6.73 13.36 25.43
CA ARG A 97 -6.59 14.07 24.15
C ARG A 97 -6.50 13.10 22.98
N PHE A 98 -5.61 12.11 23.06
CA PHE A 98 -5.48 11.09 22.01
C PHE A 98 -6.80 10.36 21.74
N LYS A 99 -7.51 9.91 22.79
CA LYS A 99 -8.81 9.25 22.64
C LYS A 99 -9.86 10.15 21.99
N ASN A 100 -9.82 11.46 22.25
CA ASN A 100 -10.76 12.39 21.63
C ASN A 100 -10.44 12.56 20.14
N VAL A 101 -9.18 12.80 19.80
CA VAL A 101 -8.77 12.97 18.38
C VAL A 101 -9.03 11.70 17.59
N MET A 102 -8.73 10.52 18.14
CA MET A 102 -8.96 9.22 17.49
C MET A 102 -10.44 8.84 17.30
N ARG A 103 -11.39 9.57 17.93
CA ARG A 103 -12.83 9.41 17.64
C ARG A 103 -13.24 10.15 16.38
N GLU A 104 -12.51 11.19 16.02
CA GLU A 104 -12.82 12.09 14.91
C GLU A 104 -11.90 11.86 13.71
N ARG A 105 -10.72 11.28 13.95
CA ARG A 105 -9.66 11.07 12.97
C ARG A 105 -9.29 9.59 12.85
N VAL A 106 -8.89 9.22 11.64
CA VAL A 106 -8.29 7.92 11.33
C VAL A 106 -6.78 8.04 11.47
N PHE A 107 -6.18 7.13 12.24
CA PHE A 107 -4.73 7.01 12.50
C PHE A 107 -3.83 7.06 11.26
N SER A 108 -4.19 6.35 10.19
CA SER A 108 -3.38 6.25 8.97
C SER A 108 -4.26 6.14 7.73
N SER A 109 -3.74 6.60 6.60
CA SER A 109 -4.38 6.45 5.30
C SER A 109 -3.44 5.79 4.29
N PRO A 110 -3.99 5.01 3.33
CA PRO A 110 -3.22 4.51 2.20
C PRO A 110 -2.40 5.60 1.49
N GLN A 111 -3.02 6.75 1.28
CA GLN A 111 -2.42 7.87 0.55
C GLN A 111 -1.22 8.45 1.31
N VAL A 112 -1.37 8.72 2.61
CA VAL A 112 -0.29 9.29 3.44
C VAL A 112 0.86 8.28 3.57
N SER A 113 0.55 6.99 3.76
CA SER A 113 1.56 5.94 3.86
C SER A 113 2.36 5.80 2.56
N MET A 114 1.71 5.77 1.41
CA MET A 114 2.40 5.72 0.12
C MET A 114 3.15 7.03 -0.19
N PHE A 115 2.64 8.18 0.21
CA PHE A 115 3.33 9.45 0.03
C PHE A 115 4.64 9.50 0.83
N LEU A 116 4.64 9.00 2.07
CA LEU A 116 5.87 8.84 2.85
C LEU A 116 6.82 7.82 2.21
N MET A 117 6.32 6.70 1.68
CA MET A 117 7.19 5.76 0.95
C MET A 117 7.91 6.40 -0.22
N LYS A 118 7.24 7.26 -1.01
CA LYS A 118 7.90 7.97 -2.12
C LYS A 118 9.07 8.82 -1.62
N HIS A 119 8.91 9.51 -0.49
CA HIS A 119 9.99 10.28 0.11
C HIS A 119 11.13 9.40 0.59
N LEU A 120 10.81 8.30 1.28
CA LEU A 120 11.80 7.32 1.73
C LEU A 120 12.58 6.70 0.56
N MET A 121 11.91 6.45 -0.57
CA MET A 121 12.55 5.88 -1.77
C MET A 121 13.44 6.88 -2.51
N VAL A 122 13.14 8.17 -2.43
CA VAL A 122 13.88 9.21 -3.19
C VAL A 122 15.00 9.84 -2.36
N LEU A 123 14.73 10.16 -1.10
CA LEU A 123 15.65 10.88 -0.21
C LEU A 123 16.45 9.95 0.70
N GLY A 124 15.97 8.73 0.87
CA GLY A 124 16.54 7.78 1.80
C GLY A 124 17.78 7.06 1.31
N SER A 125 18.61 6.59 2.25
CA SER A 125 19.61 5.57 1.98
C SER A 125 19.04 4.18 2.24
N PHE A 126 19.12 3.29 1.25
CA PHE A 126 18.67 1.92 1.38
C PHE A 126 19.85 0.97 1.53
N ASP A 127 19.97 0.38 2.72
CA ASP A 127 20.84 -0.75 2.98
C ASP A 127 19.96 -1.92 3.43
N SER A 128 19.92 -2.96 2.60
CA SER A 128 19.13 -4.15 2.88
C SER A 128 19.86 -5.15 3.80
N ASP A 129 21.18 -5.03 3.96
CA ASP A 129 22.04 -5.88 4.80
C ASP A 129 22.04 -5.48 6.27
N LYS A 130 21.61 -4.27 6.57
CA LYS A 130 21.56 -3.77 7.93
C LYS A 130 20.61 -4.59 8.80
N GLU A 131 21.03 -5.05 9.98
CA GLU A 131 20.17 -5.78 10.92
C GLU A 131 19.21 -4.84 11.70
N ILE A 132 18.06 -5.37 12.14
CA ILE A 132 17.14 -4.66 13.04
C ILE A 132 17.79 -4.54 14.42
N VAL A 133 18.17 -3.33 14.80
CA VAL A 133 18.77 -3.06 16.12
C VAL A 133 17.69 -2.89 17.20
N ASP A 134 16.63 -2.13 16.92
CA ASP A 134 15.49 -1.95 17.85
C ASP A 134 14.17 -1.73 17.10
N SER A 135 13.39 -2.82 16.99
CA SER A 135 12.10 -2.87 16.30
C SER A 135 11.04 -1.93 16.85
N ARG A 136 11.17 -1.41 18.08
CA ARG A 136 10.19 -0.50 18.68
C ARG A 136 10.45 0.95 18.30
N LEU A 137 11.71 1.38 18.35
CA LEU A 137 12.08 2.74 17.95
C LEU A 137 11.79 2.98 16.47
N ASP A 138 12.12 2.02 15.59
CA ASP A 138 11.84 2.11 14.15
C ASP A 138 10.34 2.24 13.85
N TYR A 139 9.50 1.54 14.62
CA TYR A 139 8.04 1.63 14.51
C TYR A 139 7.54 3.03 14.89
N ILE A 140 7.98 3.56 16.02
CA ILE A 140 7.62 4.90 16.51
C ILE A 140 8.05 5.97 15.53
N GLU A 141 9.28 5.84 15.03
CA GLU A 141 9.87 6.77 14.09
C GLU A 141 9.08 6.77 12.78
N THR A 142 8.70 5.58 12.29
CA THR A 142 7.81 5.41 11.13
C THR A 142 6.48 6.14 11.34
N ILE A 143 5.82 5.94 12.49
CA ILE A 143 4.54 6.61 12.78
C ILE A 143 4.72 8.12 12.93
N THR A 144 5.80 8.57 13.54
CA THR A 144 6.09 10.00 13.70
C THR A 144 6.25 10.66 12.34
N MET A 145 7.03 10.07 11.44
CA MET A 145 7.16 10.57 10.07
C MET A 145 5.86 10.49 9.29
N LEU A 146 5.02 9.47 9.52
CA LEU A 146 3.69 9.37 8.90
C LEU A 146 2.79 10.53 9.33
N LEU A 147 2.78 10.88 10.61
CA LEU A 147 2.04 12.01 11.15
C LEU A 147 2.56 13.34 10.59
N MET A 148 3.88 13.52 10.53
CA MET A 148 4.51 14.69 9.92
C MET A 148 4.11 14.80 8.44
N THR A 149 4.09 13.68 7.72
CA THR A 149 3.67 13.62 6.32
C THR A 149 2.20 14.03 6.15
N ALA A 150 1.32 13.60 7.06
CA ALA A 150 -0.10 13.91 7.01
C ALA A 150 -0.40 15.42 7.11
N ASP A 151 0.44 16.20 7.79
CA ASP A 151 0.33 17.68 7.84
C ASP A 151 0.42 18.34 6.44
N HIS A 152 0.99 17.63 5.46
CA HIS A 152 1.32 18.16 4.14
C HIS A 152 0.53 17.51 3.00
N THR A 153 -0.38 16.57 3.29
CA THR A 153 -1.24 15.94 2.28
C THR A 153 -2.58 16.66 2.08
N SER A 154 -2.98 17.54 3.02
CA SER A 154 -4.25 18.27 2.95
C SER A 154 -4.22 19.33 1.83
N PRO A 155 -5.21 19.38 0.93
CA PRO A 155 -5.25 20.33 -0.16
C PRO A 155 -5.63 21.74 0.35
N PRO A 156 -5.05 22.82 -0.22
CA PRO A 156 -5.19 24.18 0.31
C PRO A 156 -6.53 24.87 -0.04
N SER A 157 -7.48 24.21 -0.69
CA SER A 157 -8.71 24.84 -1.19
C SER A 157 -9.95 23.96 -1.09
N ILE A 158 -11.15 24.57 -1.10
CA ILE A 158 -12.46 23.87 -1.07
C ILE A 158 -12.63 22.92 -2.27
N ASN A 159 -12.20 23.32 -3.47
CA ASN A 159 -12.19 22.42 -4.63
C ASN A 159 -11.22 21.25 -4.42
N GLY A 160 -10.10 21.51 -3.75
CA GLY A 160 -9.17 20.49 -3.30
C GLY A 160 -9.81 19.50 -2.31
N ILE A 161 -10.63 19.98 -1.37
CA ILE A 161 -11.36 19.12 -0.41
C ILE A 161 -12.35 18.20 -1.15
N LEU A 162 -13.09 18.70 -2.14
CA LEU A 162 -14.00 17.85 -2.93
C LEU A 162 -13.24 16.79 -3.73
N VAL A 163 -12.08 17.15 -4.29
CA VAL A 163 -11.19 16.22 -4.99
C VAL A 163 -10.63 15.18 -4.01
N GLU A 164 -10.27 15.57 -2.79
CA GLU A 164 -9.82 14.65 -1.74
C GLU A 164 -10.93 13.70 -1.32
N VAL A 165 -12.14 14.19 -1.05
CA VAL A 165 -13.30 13.35 -0.74
C VAL A 165 -13.57 12.33 -1.85
N PHE A 166 -13.52 12.77 -3.11
CA PHE A 166 -13.70 11.88 -4.26
C PHE A 166 -12.57 10.85 -4.38
N ARG A 167 -11.32 11.27 -4.17
CA ARG A 167 -10.16 10.37 -4.27
C ARG A 167 -10.10 9.39 -3.10
N SER A 168 -10.28 9.85 -1.87
CA SER A 168 -10.43 8.97 -0.70
C SER A 168 -11.56 7.98 -0.97
N TYR A 169 -12.69 8.44 -1.49
CA TYR A 169 -13.74 7.53 -1.94
C TYR A 169 -13.23 6.50 -2.96
N MET A 170 -12.47 6.87 -3.99
CA MET A 170 -11.91 5.90 -4.96
C MET A 170 -10.93 4.90 -4.30
N PHE A 171 -10.09 5.36 -3.37
CA PHE A 171 -9.16 4.51 -2.62
C PHE A 171 -9.88 3.54 -1.66
N TYR A 172 -11.02 3.96 -1.11
CA TYR A 172 -11.82 3.18 -0.16
C TYR A 172 -13.05 2.50 -0.79
N SER A 173 -13.36 2.78 -2.06
CA SER A 173 -14.52 2.21 -2.74
C SER A 173 -14.31 0.71 -2.90
N MET A 174 -15.25 -0.05 -2.38
CA MET A 174 -15.15 -1.50 -2.34
C MET A 174 -15.36 -2.08 -3.74
N SER A 175 -14.31 -2.72 -4.23
CA SER A 175 -14.45 -3.88 -5.10
C SER A 175 -14.70 -5.08 -4.17
N GLU A 176 -15.77 -5.85 -4.40
CA GLU A 176 -15.83 -7.18 -3.78
C GLU A 176 -14.89 -8.10 -4.55
N LEU A 177 -13.66 -8.29 -4.04
CA LEU A 177 -12.62 -9.10 -4.68
C LEU A 177 -13.16 -10.43 -5.23
N GLY A 178 -13.98 -11.14 -4.46
CA GLY A 178 -14.60 -12.39 -4.90
C GLY A 178 -15.46 -12.20 -6.16
N THR A 179 -16.33 -11.20 -6.16
CA THR A 179 -17.16 -10.86 -7.32
C THR A 179 -16.31 -10.44 -8.53
N HIS A 180 -15.30 -9.59 -8.32
CA HIS A 180 -14.42 -9.15 -9.41
C HIS A 180 -13.60 -10.31 -9.98
N LEU A 181 -12.99 -11.13 -9.12
CA LEU A 181 -12.21 -12.29 -9.52
C LEU A 181 -13.07 -13.31 -10.27
N SER A 182 -14.26 -13.64 -9.78
CA SER A 182 -15.19 -14.55 -10.46
C SER A 182 -15.60 -14.00 -11.83
N ARG A 183 -15.88 -12.70 -11.93
CA ARG A 183 -16.21 -12.05 -13.21
C ARG A 183 -15.02 -12.05 -14.17
N THR A 184 -13.83 -11.70 -13.70
CA THR A 184 -12.59 -11.71 -14.50
C THR A 184 -12.33 -13.12 -15.04
N LEU A 185 -12.37 -14.15 -14.20
CA LEU A 185 -12.17 -15.54 -14.64
C LEU A 185 -13.24 -15.95 -15.66
N TYR A 186 -14.52 -15.71 -15.36
CA TYR A 186 -15.59 -16.07 -16.29
C TYR A 186 -15.45 -15.35 -17.63
N ILE A 187 -15.17 -14.05 -17.62
CA ILE A 187 -15.09 -13.26 -18.85
C ILE A 187 -13.85 -13.65 -19.67
N TYR A 188 -12.66 -13.61 -19.06
CA TYR A 188 -11.41 -13.79 -19.81
C TYR A 188 -11.03 -15.24 -20.06
N CYS A 189 -11.39 -16.15 -19.16
CA CYS A 189 -10.97 -17.55 -19.25
C CYS A 189 -12.05 -18.45 -19.85
N ASP A 190 -13.34 -18.10 -19.69
CA ASP A 190 -14.44 -18.89 -20.26
C ASP A 190 -15.08 -18.22 -21.47
N LEU A 191 -15.61 -17.01 -21.32
CA LEU A 191 -16.47 -16.37 -22.31
C LEU A 191 -15.66 -15.93 -23.54
N ALA A 192 -14.53 -15.26 -23.34
CA ALA A 192 -13.69 -14.72 -24.42
C ALA A 192 -13.05 -15.79 -25.31
N ARG A 193 -13.11 -17.08 -24.94
CA ARG A 193 -12.62 -18.21 -25.75
C ARG A 193 -13.65 -18.80 -26.70
N LYS A 194 -14.92 -18.47 -26.52
CA LYS A 194 -16.04 -19.06 -27.27
C LYS A 194 -16.25 -18.34 -28.60
N GLU A 195 -15.42 -18.68 -29.58
CA GLU A 195 -15.48 -18.13 -30.94
C GLU A 195 -16.89 -18.15 -31.53
N GLU A 196 -17.66 -19.20 -31.25
CA GLU A 196 -19.04 -19.38 -31.71
C GLU A 196 -20.00 -18.28 -31.25
N LEU A 197 -19.68 -17.58 -30.15
CA LEU A 197 -20.51 -16.49 -29.62
C LEU A 197 -20.24 -15.15 -30.31
N PHE A 198 -19.12 -15.00 -31.03
CA PHE A 198 -18.67 -13.71 -31.57
C PHE A 198 -18.47 -13.70 -33.09
N GLY A 199 -18.35 -14.88 -33.73
CA GLY A 199 -18.26 -15.00 -35.18
C GLY A 199 -17.13 -14.15 -35.76
N ASN A 200 -17.44 -13.29 -36.73
CA ASN A 200 -16.44 -12.48 -37.43
C ASN A 200 -15.77 -11.39 -36.57
N GLU A 201 -16.34 -11.08 -35.40
CA GLU A 201 -15.75 -10.12 -34.45
C GLU A 201 -14.81 -10.80 -33.45
N PHE A 202 -14.68 -12.13 -33.50
CA PHE A 202 -13.86 -12.88 -32.57
C PHE A 202 -12.38 -12.48 -32.66
N VAL A 203 -11.80 -12.16 -31.50
CA VAL A 203 -10.38 -11.94 -31.34
C VAL A 203 -9.87 -12.89 -30.26
N ASN A 204 -8.90 -13.74 -30.62
CA ASN A 204 -8.32 -14.70 -29.67
C ASN A 204 -7.30 -14.02 -28.73
N ILE A 205 -7.83 -13.24 -27.78
CA ILE A 205 -7.04 -12.49 -26.80
C ILE A 205 -6.19 -13.40 -25.91
N ASN A 206 -6.67 -14.61 -25.58
CA ASN A 206 -5.93 -15.55 -24.74
C ASN A 206 -4.68 -16.08 -25.45
N LYS A 207 -4.80 -16.44 -26.73
CA LYS A 207 -3.66 -16.90 -27.52
C LYS A 207 -2.62 -15.79 -27.69
N LYS A 208 -3.06 -14.55 -27.95
CA LYS A 208 -2.15 -13.39 -28.06
C LYS A 208 -1.40 -13.11 -26.75
N PHE A 209 -2.10 -13.21 -25.63
CA PHE A 209 -1.50 -13.07 -24.32
C PHE A 209 -0.44 -14.16 -24.07
N GLU A 210 -0.76 -15.41 -24.36
CA GLU A 210 0.17 -16.54 -24.20
C GLU A 210 1.40 -16.43 -25.12
N GLU A 211 1.20 -16.04 -26.38
CA GLU A 211 2.29 -15.80 -27.35
C GLU A 211 3.26 -14.72 -26.87
N GLN A 212 2.77 -13.64 -26.23
CA GLN A 212 3.61 -12.53 -25.80
C GLN A 212 4.25 -12.74 -24.43
N PHE A 213 3.52 -13.29 -23.47
CA PHE A 213 3.95 -13.36 -22.07
C PHE A 213 4.37 -14.77 -21.63
N GLY A 214 4.26 -15.78 -22.50
CA GLY A 214 4.70 -17.15 -22.21
C GLY A 214 3.89 -17.88 -21.13
N CYS A 215 2.74 -17.33 -20.73
CA CYS A 215 1.85 -17.91 -19.73
C CYS A 215 0.38 -17.70 -20.10
N SER A 216 -0.50 -18.54 -19.56
CA SER A 216 -1.94 -18.34 -19.73
C SER A 216 -2.47 -17.21 -18.85
N VAL A 217 -3.63 -16.67 -19.21
CA VAL A 217 -4.35 -15.67 -18.39
C VAL A 217 -4.69 -16.26 -17.01
N GLU A 218 -5.04 -17.54 -16.95
CA GLU A 218 -5.30 -18.25 -15.70
C GLU A 218 -4.06 -18.34 -14.82
N ASP A 219 -2.89 -18.69 -15.38
CA ASP A 219 -1.65 -18.75 -14.62
C ASP A 219 -1.35 -17.37 -14.01
N TYR A 220 -1.50 -16.31 -14.81
CA TYR A 220 -1.35 -14.93 -14.35
C TYR A 220 -2.27 -14.61 -13.17
N ILE A 221 -3.58 -14.82 -13.32
CA ILE A 221 -4.56 -14.55 -12.25
C ILE A 221 -4.28 -15.40 -11.02
N PHE A 222 -3.97 -16.69 -11.19
CA PHE A 222 -3.72 -17.63 -10.10
C PHE A 222 -2.49 -17.25 -9.29
N ILE A 223 -1.38 -16.90 -9.95
CA ILE A 223 -0.14 -16.50 -9.28
C ILE A 223 -0.36 -15.22 -8.48
N LEU A 224 -1.00 -14.20 -9.08
CA LEU A 224 -1.35 -12.98 -8.35
C LEU A 224 -2.27 -13.26 -7.15
N PHE A 225 -3.23 -14.17 -7.32
CA PHE A 225 -4.17 -14.52 -6.27
C PHE A 225 -3.49 -15.25 -5.11
N ALA A 226 -2.59 -16.19 -5.43
CA ALA A 226 -1.78 -16.88 -4.43
C ALA A 226 -0.93 -15.89 -3.63
N MET A 227 -0.24 -14.96 -4.30
CA MET A 227 0.54 -13.91 -3.63
C MET A 227 -0.35 -13.03 -2.74
N TYR A 228 -1.48 -12.56 -3.25
CA TYR A 228 -2.44 -11.76 -2.50
C TYR A 228 -2.90 -12.48 -1.22
N VAL A 229 -3.31 -13.75 -1.32
CA VAL A 229 -3.76 -14.55 -0.16
C VAL A 229 -2.63 -14.75 0.85
N LEU A 230 -1.39 -14.94 0.41
CA LEU A 230 -0.23 -15.10 1.30
C LEU A 230 0.06 -13.83 2.10
N PHE A 231 -0.02 -12.66 1.47
CA PHE A 231 0.11 -11.38 2.17
C PHE A 231 -1.05 -11.13 3.13
N GLN A 232 -2.28 -11.40 2.68
CA GLN A 232 -3.48 -11.23 3.49
C GLN A 232 -3.45 -12.14 4.73
N LYS A 233 -3.04 -13.40 4.58
CA LYS A 233 -2.90 -14.35 5.70
C LYS A 233 -1.92 -13.84 6.76
N LYS A 234 -0.78 -13.28 6.35
CA LYS A 234 0.22 -12.71 7.28
C LYS A 234 -0.34 -11.52 8.07
N LEU A 235 -1.18 -10.69 7.44
CA LEU A 235 -1.84 -9.57 8.10
C LEU A 235 -2.81 -10.05 9.20
N LEU A 236 -3.62 -11.07 8.88
CA LEU A 236 -4.61 -11.63 9.81
C LEU A 236 -3.98 -12.40 10.99
N ASP A 237 -2.89 -13.14 10.75
CA ASP A 237 -2.29 -14.04 11.75
C ASP A 237 -1.63 -13.29 12.92
N LYS A 238 -1.02 -12.13 12.64
CA LYS A 238 -0.19 -11.42 13.63
C LYS A 238 -0.93 -10.34 14.39
N SER A 239 -2.00 -9.75 13.84
CA SER A 239 -2.75 -8.64 14.48
C SER A 239 -1.88 -7.45 14.94
N GLN A 240 -0.65 -7.34 14.41
CA GLN A 240 0.36 -6.33 14.70
C GLN A 240 1.18 -6.09 13.42
N LEU A 241 1.73 -4.89 13.25
CA LEU A 241 2.62 -4.64 12.12
C LEU A 241 3.91 -5.45 12.29
N THR A 242 4.40 -6.03 11.20
CA THR A 242 5.59 -6.89 11.21
C THR A 242 6.61 -6.47 10.17
N TYR A 243 7.89 -6.48 10.52
CA TYR A 243 8.97 -6.30 9.55
C TYR A 243 9.05 -7.46 8.56
N ASN A 244 8.73 -8.68 8.99
CA ASN A 244 8.69 -9.86 8.13
C ASN A 244 7.37 -9.99 7.36
N TRP A 245 7.16 -9.10 6.40
CA TRP A 245 6.01 -9.16 5.48
C TRP A 245 6.38 -9.57 4.04
N PHE A 246 7.62 -10.03 3.87
CA PHE A 246 8.16 -10.49 2.60
C PHE A 246 7.64 -11.88 2.21
N GLN A 247 7.58 -12.18 0.93
CA GLN A 247 7.36 -13.52 0.40
C GLN A 247 8.48 -13.85 -0.58
N ASP A 248 9.09 -15.00 -0.40
CA ASP A 248 10.05 -15.55 -1.35
C ASP A 248 9.26 -16.30 -2.44
N VAL A 249 9.34 -15.78 -3.68
CA VAL A 249 8.55 -16.29 -4.81
C VAL A 249 8.97 -17.73 -5.15
N ASP A 250 10.27 -17.97 -5.25
CA ASP A 250 10.84 -19.29 -5.53
C ASP A 250 10.39 -20.31 -4.48
N PHE A 251 10.57 -19.99 -3.21
CA PHE A 251 10.18 -20.86 -2.11
C PHE A 251 8.67 -21.14 -2.11
N THR A 252 7.85 -20.13 -2.42
CA THR A 252 6.39 -20.22 -2.44
C THR A 252 5.91 -21.21 -3.50
N PHE A 253 6.49 -21.13 -4.70
CA PHE A 253 6.03 -21.92 -5.84
C PHE A 253 6.86 -23.18 -6.10
N LYS A 254 7.96 -23.43 -5.37
CA LYS A 254 8.91 -24.54 -5.60
C LYS A 254 8.32 -25.94 -5.79
N GLN A 255 7.16 -26.23 -5.19
CA GLN A 255 6.49 -27.53 -5.27
C GLN A 255 5.43 -27.59 -6.38
N THR A 256 5.29 -26.51 -7.14
CA THR A 256 4.33 -26.37 -8.23
C THR A 256 5.06 -26.40 -9.57
N LYS A 257 4.32 -26.60 -10.66
CA LYS A 257 4.86 -26.44 -12.02
C LYS A 257 4.97 -24.97 -12.45
N LEU A 258 4.55 -24.05 -11.59
CA LEU A 258 4.42 -22.63 -11.88
C LEU A 258 5.63 -21.81 -11.42
N THR A 259 6.68 -22.43 -10.88
CA THR A 259 7.82 -21.68 -10.31
C THR A 259 8.43 -20.67 -11.29
N GLU A 260 8.79 -21.10 -12.50
CA GLU A 260 9.39 -20.21 -13.51
C GLU A 260 8.41 -19.10 -13.93
N VAL A 261 7.17 -19.50 -14.24
CA VAL A 261 6.09 -18.58 -14.65
C VAL A 261 5.75 -17.57 -13.55
N ALA A 262 5.79 -17.99 -12.27
CA ALA A 262 5.57 -17.12 -11.12
C ALA A 262 6.67 -16.08 -10.97
N ASN A 263 7.93 -16.46 -11.15
CA ASN A 263 9.04 -15.52 -11.13
C ASN A 263 8.89 -14.47 -12.23
N ASP A 264 8.58 -14.89 -13.46
CA ASP A 264 8.42 -13.95 -14.58
C ASP A 264 7.26 -12.98 -14.34
N ILE A 265 6.12 -13.48 -13.88
CA ILE A 265 4.95 -12.64 -13.57
C ILE A 265 5.26 -11.67 -12.45
N VAL A 266 5.76 -12.16 -11.31
CA VAL A 266 6.06 -11.33 -10.14
C VAL A 266 7.11 -10.29 -10.49
N LYS A 267 8.19 -10.67 -11.18
CA LYS A 267 9.23 -9.75 -11.66
C LYS A 267 8.64 -8.66 -12.56
N SER A 268 7.69 -8.99 -13.44
CA SER A 268 7.08 -8.01 -14.36
C SER A 268 6.28 -6.90 -13.66
N ILE A 269 5.82 -7.14 -12.43
CA ILE A 269 5.02 -6.19 -11.63
C ILE A 269 5.77 -5.74 -10.36
N SER A 270 7.06 -6.07 -10.27
CA SER A 270 7.92 -5.70 -9.14
C SER A 270 8.87 -4.58 -9.52
N PHE A 271 9.34 -3.85 -8.51
CA PHE A 271 10.38 -2.84 -8.67
C PHE A 271 11.42 -2.88 -7.55
N THR A 272 12.64 -2.40 -7.81
CA THR A 272 13.71 -2.25 -6.80
C THR A 272 13.76 -0.85 -6.20
N PHE A 273 14.56 -0.66 -5.16
CA PHE A 273 14.78 0.67 -4.56
C PHE A 273 15.38 1.65 -5.58
N GLU A 274 16.33 1.21 -6.39
CA GLU A 274 17.00 2.02 -7.41
C GLU A 274 16.00 2.46 -8.49
N GLU A 275 15.18 1.53 -8.99
CA GLU A 275 14.12 1.86 -9.95
C GLU A 275 13.12 2.86 -9.36
N ALA A 276 12.70 2.68 -8.10
CA ALA A 276 11.81 3.63 -7.44
C ALA A 276 12.45 5.01 -7.28
N ASN A 277 13.72 5.05 -6.89
CA ASN A 277 14.47 6.29 -6.74
C ASN A 277 14.49 7.06 -8.07
N GLU A 278 14.74 6.38 -9.19
CA GLU A 278 14.77 7.00 -10.52
C GLU A 278 13.39 7.47 -10.99
N GLU A 279 12.38 6.60 -10.94
CA GLU A 279 11.04 6.87 -11.47
C GLU A 279 10.26 7.91 -10.64
N LEU A 280 10.53 8.01 -9.33
CA LEU A 280 9.80 8.90 -8.43
C LEU A 280 10.46 10.27 -8.24
N LYS A 281 11.70 10.50 -8.71
CA LYS A 281 12.47 11.75 -8.51
C LYS A 281 11.69 13.03 -8.81
N GLU A 282 10.90 13.04 -9.88
CA GLU A 282 10.16 14.22 -10.30
C GLU A 282 8.76 14.31 -9.66
N THR A 283 8.27 13.22 -9.08
CA THR A 283 6.88 13.13 -8.61
C THR A 283 6.75 12.92 -7.11
N TYR A 284 7.83 12.66 -6.36
CA TYR A 284 7.76 12.27 -4.95
C TYR A 284 7.08 13.29 -4.05
N LYS A 285 7.20 14.59 -4.36
CA LYS A 285 6.52 15.69 -3.65
C LYS A 285 5.03 15.85 -4.00
N ASN A 286 4.53 15.16 -5.03
CA ASN A 286 3.11 15.15 -5.34
C ASN A 286 2.41 14.02 -4.55
N PRO A 287 1.55 14.36 -3.56
CA PRO A 287 0.84 13.36 -2.75
C PRO A 287 -0.29 12.64 -3.48
N TRP A 288 -0.47 12.92 -4.77
CA TRP A 288 -1.56 12.39 -5.58
C TRP A 288 -1.10 11.61 -6.81
N GLU A 289 0.20 11.52 -7.06
CA GLU A 289 0.75 10.77 -8.19
C GLU A 289 1.28 9.42 -7.71
N PHE A 290 0.57 8.35 -8.05
CA PHE A 290 0.90 6.98 -7.63
C PHE A 290 0.96 6.00 -8.81
N LYS A 291 0.97 6.49 -10.06
CA LYS A 291 0.96 5.65 -11.26
C LYS A 291 2.05 4.57 -11.23
N PHE A 292 3.27 4.91 -10.84
CA PHE A 292 4.38 3.96 -10.72
C PHE A 292 4.05 2.78 -9.80
N PHE A 293 3.47 3.04 -8.62
CA PHE A 293 3.05 1.98 -7.68
C PHE A 293 1.83 1.19 -8.16
N MET A 294 0.96 1.77 -9.00
CA MET A 294 -0.15 1.04 -9.61
C MET A 294 0.34 0.06 -10.68
N GLU A 295 1.31 0.48 -11.49
CA GLU A 295 1.91 -0.32 -12.57
C GLU A 295 2.82 -1.42 -12.02
N LYS A 296 3.61 -1.10 -10.98
CA LYS A 296 4.49 -2.04 -10.28
C LYS A 296 4.11 -2.10 -8.79
N PRO A 297 3.08 -2.87 -8.40
CA PRO A 297 2.58 -2.91 -7.03
C PRO A 297 3.45 -3.68 -6.03
N LEU A 298 4.50 -4.37 -6.48
CA LEU A 298 5.37 -5.17 -5.60
C LEU A 298 6.75 -4.53 -5.46
N PHE A 299 7.20 -4.33 -4.23
CA PHE A 299 8.59 -3.98 -3.96
C PHE A 299 9.42 -5.26 -3.85
N LYS A 300 10.49 -5.34 -4.63
CA LYS A 300 11.51 -6.38 -4.56
C LYS A 300 12.54 -6.01 -3.51
N PHE A 301 12.44 -6.71 -2.38
CA PHE A 301 13.50 -6.80 -1.39
C PHE A 301 14.53 -7.84 -1.86
N LYS A 302 15.67 -7.94 -1.18
CA LYS A 302 16.78 -8.86 -1.51
C LYS A 302 16.36 -10.20 -2.14
N ASP A 303 17.20 -10.71 -3.05
CA ASP A 303 16.99 -11.98 -3.75
C ASP A 303 15.61 -12.01 -4.42
N GLU A 304 14.75 -13.00 -4.16
CA GLU A 304 13.38 -13.09 -4.67
C GLU A 304 12.31 -12.76 -3.61
N ALA A 305 12.69 -12.03 -2.56
CA ALA A 305 11.78 -11.62 -1.51
C ALA A 305 10.99 -10.37 -1.94
N VAL A 306 9.66 -10.43 -1.96
CA VAL A 306 8.80 -9.31 -2.36
C VAL A 306 7.74 -8.98 -1.32
N PHE A 307 7.27 -7.74 -1.29
CA PHE A 307 6.08 -7.34 -0.54
C PHE A 307 5.28 -6.29 -1.35
N PRO A 308 3.95 -6.22 -1.20
CA PRO A 308 3.18 -5.21 -1.93
C PRO A 308 3.52 -3.82 -1.42
N VAL A 309 3.34 -2.77 -2.21
CA VAL A 309 3.27 -1.37 -1.73
C VAL A 309 1.92 -1.09 -1.09
N ASN A 310 0.88 -1.67 -1.69
CA ASN A 310 -0.49 -1.58 -1.24
C ASN A 310 -1.27 -2.82 -1.76
N MET A 311 -2.00 -3.50 -0.89
CA MET A 311 -2.83 -4.65 -1.26
C MET A 311 -3.90 -4.32 -2.32
N LYS A 312 -4.43 -3.09 -2.33
CA LYS A 312 -5.38 -2.62 -3.35
C LYS A 312 -4.74 -2.56 -4.73
N PHE A 313 -3.51 -2.04 -4.87
CA PHE A 313 -2.86 -1.99 -6.18
C PHE A 313 -2.49 -3.38 -6.71
N LEU A 314 -2.16 -4.32 -5.81
CA LEU A 314 -2.04 -5.73 -6.18
C LEU A 314 -3.38 -6.31 -6.63
N GLU A 315 -4.47 -5.99 -5.93
CA GLU A 315 -5.84 -6.36 -6.35
C GLU A 315 -6.21 -5.77 -7.71
N ASP A 316 -5.80 -4.54 -8.00
CA ASP A 316 -6.10 -3.84 -9.25
C ASP A 316 -5.46 -4.51 -10.47
N ASN A 317 -4.38 -5.26 -10.24
CA ASN A 317 -3.74 -6.07 -11.28
C ASN A 317 -4.58 -7.28 -11.72
N PHE A 318 -5.59 -7.72 -10.94
CA PHE A 318 -6.52 -8.76 -11.38
C PHE A 318 -7.44 -8.32 -12.52
N TYR A 319 -7.65 -7.01 -12.70
CA TYR A 319 -8.65 -6.51 -13.65
C TYR A 319 -8.11 -5.37 -14.52
N GLU A 320 -7.82 -4.20 -13.95
CA GLU A 320 -7.29 -3.06 -14.71
C GLU A 320 -5.89 -3.38 -15.25
N GLY A 321 -5.01 -3.93 -14.41
CA GLY A 321 -3.67 -4.34 -14.86
C GLY A 321 -3.73 -5.43 -15.94
N LEU A 322 -4.61 -6.42 -15.78
CA LEU A 322 -4.83 -7.46 -16.78
C LEU A 322 -5.37 -6.90 -18.10
N PHE A 323 -6.33 -5.97 -18.05
CA PHE A 323 -6.86 -5.28 -19.23
C PHE A 323 -5.73 -4.60 -20.02
N TRP A 324 -4.90 -3.81 -19.34
CA TRP A 324 -3.80 -3.09 -19.99
C TRP A 324 -2.72 -4.04 -20.52
N LYS A 325 -2.41 -5.12 -19.79
CA LYS A 325 -1.53 -6.19 -20.30
C LYS A 325 -2.10 -6.82 -21.57
N MET A 326 -3.38 -7.17 -21.61
CA MET A 326 -4.01 -7.70 -22.82
C MET A 326 -4.03 -6.68 -23.96
N ARG A 327 -4.31 -5.41 -23.69
CA ARG A 327 -4.25 -4.35 -24.70
C ARG A 327 -2.86 -4.23 -25.31
N SER A 328 -1.81 -4.44 -24.52
CA SER A 328 -0.42 -4.36 -24.97
C SER A 328 0.00 -5.51 -25.92
N CYS A 329 -0.86 -6.53 -26.09
CA CYS A 329 -0.69 -7.57 -27.12
C CYS A 329 -0.99 -7.12 -28.55
N TYR A 330 -1.50 -5.90 -28.71
CA TYR A 330 -1.95 -5.35 -29.97
C TYR A 330 -1.25 -4.02 -30.25
N PRO A 331 -0.93 -3.71 -31.52
CA PRO A 331 -0.44 -2.38 -31.91
C PRO A 331 -1.36 -1.25 -31.42
N GLU A 332 -0.83 -0.03 -31.26
CA GLU A 332 -1.62 1.11 -30.78
C GLU A 332 -2.77 1.48 -31.72
N ASP A 333 -2.59 1.29 -33.02
CA ASP A 333 -3.56 1.55 -34.09
C ASP A 333 -4.54 0.40 -34.34
N ASP A 334 -4.35 -0.76 -33.69
CA ASP A 334 -5.24 -1.90 -33.82
C ASP A 334 -6.51 -1.72 -32.95
N SER A 335 -7.63 -1.43 -33.61
CA SER A 335 -8.95 -1.28 -32.97
C SER A 335 -9.66 -2.61 -32.69
N SER A 336 -9.15 -3.75 -33.18
CA SER A 336 -9.82 -5.06 -33.04
C SER A 336 -9.99 -5.48 -31.59
N PHE A 337 -8.97 -5.25 -30.76
CA PHE A 337 -9.04 -5.52 -29.33
C PHE A 337 -10.15 -4.69 -28.67
N GLN A 338 -10.21 -3.39 -28.90
CA GLN A 338 -11.24 -2.53 -28.28
C GLN A 338 -12.65 -2.88 -28.76
N ALA A 339 -12.80 -3.20 -30.05
CA ALA A 339 -14.08 -3.61 -30.62
C ALA A 339 -14.57 -4.94 -30.01
N PHE A 340 -13.67 -5.91 -29.81
CA PHE A 340 -13.99 -7.19 -29.21
C PHE A 340 -14.18 -7.10 -27.69
N PHE A 341 -13.32 -6.37 -26.99
CA PHE A 341 -13.25 -6.33 -25.53
C PHE A 341 -14.57 -5.94 -24.88
N GLY A 342 -15.33 -5.02 -25.50
CA GLY A 342 -16.64 -4.62 -24.98
C GLY A 342 -17.77 -5.65 -25.17
N ARG A 343 -17.53 -6.78 -25.85
CA ARG A 343 -18.56 -7.81 -26.11
C ARG A 343 -18.73 -8.81 -24.96
N PRO A 344 -17.64 -9.31 -24.33
CA PRO A 344 -17.77 -10.18 -23.17
C PRO A 344 -18.18 -9.48 -21.85
N PHE A 345 -18.05 -8.14 -21.77
CA PHE A 345 -18.34 -7.31 -20.59
C PHE A 345 -19.70 -6.65 -20.67
#